data_AF-A0A917Z1S5-F1
#
_entry.id   AF-A0A917Z1S5-F1
#
_cell.length_a   1.000
_cell.length_b   1.000
_cell.length_c   1.000
_cell.angle_alpha   90.00
_cell.angle_beta   90.00
_cell.angle_gamma   90.00
#
_symmetry.space_group_name_H-M   'P 1'
#
loop_
_entity.id
_entity.type
_entity.pdbx_description
1 polymer ?
#
loop_
_entity_poly.entity_id
_entity_poly.type
_entity_poly.pdbx_seq_one_letter_code
_entity_poly.pdbx_strand_id
1 'polypeptide(L)'
;MIEVLFFAQLREQMGHDKLALQNAFADLGALRQYLMAQHREWQSYLAPDNSLAAVNQCLVDDSHPLHAGDEVAFFPPVTGG
;
A
#
# COMPACT_ATOMS: atom_id res chain seq x y z
N MET A 1 -6.96 -5.27 12.60
CA MET A 1 -7.30 -4.37 11.48
C MET A 1 -6.02 -3.68 11.06
N ILE A 2 -5.77 -3.52 9.76
CA ILE A 2 -4.69 -2.71 9.21
C ILE A 2 -5.33 -1.50 8.51
N GLU A 3 -4.82 -0.31 8.76
CA GLU A 3 -5.21 0.89 8.02
C GLU A 3 -4.28 1.08 6.83
N VAL A 4 -4.83 1.23 5.64
CA VAL A 4 -4.07 1.46 4.41
C VAL A 4 -4.37 2.86 3.91
N LEU A 5 -3.35 3.70 3.78
CA LEU A 5 -3.43 5.08 3.30
C LEU A 5 -2.87 5.20 1.89
N PHE A 6 -3.47 6.05 1.07
CA PHE A 6 -2.97 6.38 -0.27
C PHE A 6 -2.71 7.88 -0.39
N PHE A 7 -1.59 8.24 -1.02
CA PHE A 7 -1.17 9.64 -1.16
C PHE A 7 -0.94 10.05 -2.62
N ALA A 8 -0.96 11.37 -2.84
CA ALA A 8 -0.68 12.00 -4.14
C ALA A 8 -1.47 11.35 -5.29
N GLN A 9 -0.81 11.02 -6.39
CA GLN A 9 -1.45 10.43 -7.57
C GLN A 9 -2.11 9.07 -7.25
N LEU A 10 -1.55 8.27 -6.34
CA LEU A 10 -2.17 7.00 -5.97
C LEU A 10 -3.53 7.20 -5.31
N ARG A 11 -3.68 8.23 -4.46
CA ARG A 11 -5.00 8.54 -3.86
C ARG A 11 -6.07 8.78 -4.93
N GLU A 12 -5.72 9.54 -5.96
CA GLU A 12 -6.62 9.86 -7.06
C GLU A 12 -6.92 8.63 -7.93
N GLN A 13 -5.89 7.84 -8.25
CA GLN A 13 -6.03 6.61 -9.05
C GLN A 13 -6.80 5.50 -8.32
N MET A 14 -6.61 5.37 -7.01
CA MET A 14 -7.32 4.40 -6.19
C MET A 14 -8.76 4.84 -5.92
N GLY A 15 -9.07 6.14 -6.04
CA GLY A 15 -10.38 6.71 -5.71
C GLY A 15 -10.70 6.68 -4.20
N HIS A 16 -9.69 6.41 -3.37
CA HIS A 16 -9.82 6.26 -1.93
C HIS A 16 -8.63 6.90 -1.23
N ASP A 17 -8.90 7.67 -0.18
CA ASP A 17 -7.86 8.22 0.69
C ASP A 17 -7.30 7.14 1.62
N LYS A 18 -8.16 6.20 2.02
CA LYS A 18 -7.80 5.07 2.87
C LYS A 18 -8.75 3.89 2.77
N LEU A 19 -8.26 2.72 3.19
CA LEU A 19 -9.02 1.48 3.37
C LEU A 19 -8.72 0.91 4.76
N ALA A 20 -9.71 0.26 5.36
CA ALA A 20 -9.55 -0.43 6.63
C ALA A 20 -9.78 -1.94 6.42
N LEU A 21 -8.72 -2.72 6.55
CA LEU A 21 -8.72 -4.16 6.24
C LEU A 21 -8.79 -4.98 7.53
N GLN A 22 -9.70 -5.94 7.59
CA GLN A 22 -9.84 -6.84 8.74
C GLN A 22 -8.97 -8.10 8.61
N ASN A 23 -8.49 -8.39 7.40
CA ASN A 23 -7.62 -9.52 7.11
C ASN A 23 -6.24 -9.35 7.79
N ALA A 24 -5.63 -10.48 8.11
CA ALA A 24 -4.23 -10.54 8.50
C ALA A 24 -3.38 -10.87 7.26
N PHE A 25 -2.21 -10.24 7.17
CA PHE A 25 -1.25 -10.45 6.10
C PHE A 25 0.09 -10.80 6.76
N ALA A 26 0.85 -11.72 6.15
CA ALA A 26 2.15 -12.10 6.68
C ALA A 26 3.15 -10.94 6.58
N ASP A 27 3.13 -10.24 5.45
CA ASP A 27 4.03 -9.15 5.11
C ASP A 27 3.36 -8.14 4.18
N LEU A 28 4.09 -7.06 3.88
CA LEU A 28 3.64 -6.00 2.99
C LEU A 28 3.37 -6.52 1.57
N GLY A 29 4.17 -7.46 1.07
CA GLY A 29 3.99 -8.06 -0.25
C GLY A 29 2.66 -8.79 -0.39
N ALA A 30 2.26 -9.56 0.63
CA ALA A 30 0.97 -10.23 0.68
C ALA A 30 -0.20 -9.22 0.71
N LEU A 31 -0.07 -8.14 1.47
CA LEU A 31 -1.05 -7.04 1.46
C LEU A 31 -1.15 -6.38 0.08
N ARG A 32 -0.01 -6.06 -0.55
CA ARG A 32 0.05 -5.43 -1.87
C ARG A 32 -0.63 -6.32 -2.93
N GLN A 33 -0.30 -7.61 -2.96
CA GLN A 33 -0.93 -8.57 -3.87
C GLN A 33 -2.44 -8.67 -3.65
N TYR A 34 -2.88 -8.67 -2.39
CA TYR A 34 -4.31 -8.69 -2.05
C TYR A 34 -5.05 -7.47 -2.61
N LEU A 35 -4.48 -6.27 -2.49
CA LEU A 35 -5.05 -5.05 -3.05
C LEU A 35 -5.08 -5.11 -4.58
N MET A 36 -3.97 -5.47 -5.21
CA MET A 36 -3.86 -5.61 -6.67
C MET A 36 -4.86 -6.64 -7.26
N ALA A 37 -5.29 -7.62 -6.45
CA ALA A 37 -6.28 -8.61 -6.86
C ALA A 37 -7.73 -8.09 -6.83
N GLN A 38 -8.03 -6.99 -6.12
CA GLN A 38 -9.39 -6.46 -6.01
C GLN A 38 -9.86 -5.82 -7.31
N HIS A 39 -8.97 -5.07 -7.98
CA HIS A 39 -9.28 -4.35 -9.21
C HIS A 39 -8.12 -4.47 -10.20
N ARG A 40 -8.44 -4.74 -11.46
CA ARG A 40 -7.44 -4.88 -12.53
C ARG A 40 -6.56 -3.62 -12.66
N GLU A 41 -7.13 -2.44 -12.47
CA GLU A 41 -6.42 -1.16 -12.58
C GLU A 41 -5.39 -0.98 -11.45
N TRP A 42 -5.68 -1.49 -10.24
CA TRP A 42 -4.78 -1.35 -9.09
C TRP A 42 -3.48 -2.13 -9.26
N GLN A 43 -3.44 -3.12 -10.16
CA GLN A 43 -2.22 -3.86 -10.49
C GLN A 43 -1.11 -2.95 -11.01
N SER A 44 -1.44 -2.01 -11.90
CA SER A 44 -0.43 -1.10 -12.44
C SER A 44 -0.07 -0.01 -11.43
N TYR A 45 -1.01 0.44 -10.60
CA TYR A 45 -0.77 1.51 -9.62
C TYR A 45 0.10 1.04 -8.45
N LEU A 46 -0.20 -0.14 -7.91
CA LEU A 46 0.47 -0.69 -6.73
C LEU A 46 1.62 -1.64 -7.06
N ALA A 47 2.05 -1.74 -8.32
CA ALA A 47 3.25 -2.49 -8.66
C ALA A 47 4.47 -1.93 -7.89
N PRO A 48 5.43 -2.77 -7.45
CA PRO A 48 6.61 -2.33 -6.71
C PRO A 48 7.41 -1.23 -7.43
N ASP A 49 7.48 -1.28 -8.76
CA ASP A 49 8.19 -0.28 -9.57
C ASP A 49 7.45 1.07 -9.65
N ASN A 50 6.14 1.08 -9.38
CA ASN A 50 5.27 2.24 -9.53
C ASN A 50 4.82 2.84 -8.20
N SER A 51 5.16 2.21 -7.07
CA SER A 51 4.75 2.67 -5.74
C SER A 51 5.72 2.26 -4.65
N LEU A 52 6.01 3.19 -3.76
CA LEU A 52 6.70 2.96 -2.51
C LEU A 52 5.70 2.67 -1.40
N ALA A 53 6.18 2.04 -0.32
CA ALA A 53 5.38 1.74 0.84
C ALA A 53 6.10 2.08 2.14
N ALA A 54 5.33 2.51 3.13
CA ALA A 54 5.80 2.69 4.49
C ALA A 54 4.87 1.96 5.47
N VAL A 55 5.45 1.41 6.53
CA VAL A 55 4.73 0.82 7.67
C VAL A 55 5.07 1.65 8.89
N ASN A 56 4.05 2.17 9.56
CA ASN A 56 4.18 3.03 10.74
C ASN A 56 5.18 4.19 10.49
N GLN A 57 5.02 4.89 9.37
CA GLN A 57 5.82 6.03 8.93
C GLN A 57 7.29 5.72 8.57
N CYS A 58 7.67 4.45 8.52
CA CYS A 58 9.00 4.02 8.09
C CYS A 58 8.93 3.36 6.71
N LEU A 59 9.79 3.78 5.78
CA LEU A 59 9.94 3.11 4.48
C LEU A 59 10.41 1.67 4.68
N VAL A 60 9.74 0.74 4.01
CA VAL A 60 10.05 -0.69 4.11
C VAL A 60 9.91 -1.37 2.75
N ASP A 61 10.51 -2.54 2.62
CA ASP A 61 10.32 -3.41 1.46
C ASP A 61 9.15 -4.39 1.66
N ASP A 62 8.77 -5.08 0.58
CA ASP A 62 7.64 -6.01 0.57
C ASP A 62 7.79 -7.21 1.52
N SER A 63 9.00 -7.51 2.02
CA SER A 63 9.21 -8.58 3.01
C SER A 63 8.95 -8.16 4.46
N HIS A 64 8.65 -6.89 4.70
CA HIS A 64 8.38 -6.38 6.04
C HIS A 64 7.14 -7.04 6.66
N PRO A 65 7.25 -7.66 7.85
CA PRO A 65 6.13 -8.33 8.49
C PRO A 65 5.05 -7.34 8.93
N LEU A 66 3.78 -7.70 8.74
CA LEU A 66 2.66 -6.86 9.15
C LEU A 66 1.94 -7.43 10.37
N HIS A 67 1.47 -6.52 11.22
CA HIS A 67 0.76 -6.82 12.44
C HIS A 67 -0.59 -6.11 12.49
N ALA A 68 -1.51 -6.66 13.28
CA ALA A 68 -2.77 -5.99 13.53
C ALA A 68 -2.52 -4.65 14.25
N GLY A 69 -3.11 -3.58 13.73
CA GLY A 69 -2.93 -2.22 14.23
C GLY A 69 -1.95 -1.39 13.41
N ASP A 70 -1.20 -2.01 12.49
CA ASP A 70 -0.27 -1.27 11.63
C ASP A 70 -0.99 -0.29 10.69
N GLU A 71 -0.34 0.85 10.49
CA GLU A 71 -0.64 1.80 9.42
C GLU A 71 0.30 1.53 8.26
N VAL A 72 -0.27 1.28 7.08
CA VAL A 72 0.47 1.08 5.83
C VAL A 72 0.15 2.21 4.88
N ALA A 73 1.15 2.89 4.36
CA ALA A 73 0.99 3.97 3.39
C ALA A 73 1.58 3.55 2.04
N PHE A 74 0.82 3.75 0.96
CA PHE A 74 1.32 3.66 -0.42
C PHE A 74 1.39 5.06 -1.05
N PHE A 75 2.51 5.36 -1.69
CA PHE A 75 2.73 6.63 -2.37
C PHE A 75 3.58 6.44 -3.63
N PRO A 76 3.41 7.28 -4.66
CA PRO A 76 4.25 7.19 -5.85
C PRO A 76 5.73 7.47 -5.49
N PRO A 77 6.68 6.96 -6.30
CA PRO A 77 8.08 7.32 -6.16
C PRO A 77 8.22 8.85 -6.14
N VAL A 78 8.99 9.37 -5.20
CA VAL A 78 9.24 10.81 -5.12
C VAL A 78 10.08 11.19 -6.33
N THR A 79 9.46 11.81 -7.34
CA THR A 79 10.18 12.53 -8.39
C THR A 79 10.70 13.81 -7.75
N GLY A 80 11.89 13.74 -7.16
CA GLY A 80 12.58 14.92 -6.66
C GLY A 80 12.78 15.93 -7.80
N GLY A 81 12.51 17.21 -7.50
CA GLY A 81 13.11 18.33 -8.22
C GLY A 81 14.57 18.52 -7.83
#